data_AF-A0A5K7XAV0-F1
#
_entry.id   AF-A0A5K7XAV0-F1
#
_cell.length_a   1.000
_cell.length_b   1.000
_cell.length_c   1.000
_cell.angle_alpha   90.00
_cell.angle_beta   90.00
_cell.angle_gamma   90.00
#
_symmetry.space_group_name_H-M   'P 1'
#
loop_
_entity.id
_entity.type
_entity.pdbx_description
1 polymer ?
#
loop_
_entity_poly.entity_id
_entity_poly.type
_entity_poly.pdbx_seq_one_letter_code
_entity_poly.pdbx_strand_id
1 'polypeptide(L)'
;MGKSYRGVGLAVVIAAAGLVWSAEAQQPASMPNFGGAGQLITYLLPSTDAKPTALTIVEPATKRIVVYHIDKTSGEITLKSARDFTGDLMLDYWNSPGISPQEIMRGKQLQQ
;
A
#
# COMPACT_ATOMS: atom_id res chain seq x y z
N MET A 1 -57.37 54.29 42.85
CA MET A 1 -56.13 54.50 42.08
C MET A 1 -55.63 53.11 41.65
N GLY A 2 -55.46 52.85 40.35
CA GLY A 2 -54.83 51.62 39.82
C GLY A 2 -55.77 50.64 39.10
N LYS A 3 -55.85 50.75 37.76
CA LYS A 3 -56.65 49.92 36.84
C LYS A 3 -55.96 48.59 36.50
N SER A 4 -56.79 47.57 36.25
CA SER A 4 -56.46 46.28 35.64
C SER A 4 -56.06 46.41 34.15
N TYR A 5 -55.09 45.60 33.71
CA TYR A 5 -54.80 45.37 32.29
C TYR A 5 -54.69 43.87 31.97
N ARG A 6 -55.25 43.56 30.80
CA ARG A 6 -55.42 42.28 30.12
C ARG A 6 -54.16 41.95 29.30
N GLY A 7 -53.98 40.67 28.98
CA GLY A 7 -53.57 40.27 27.62
C GLY A 7 -52.12 39.83 27.41
N VAL A 8 -51.99 38.55 27.06
CA VAL A 8 -51.23 37.97 25.91
C VAL A 8 -49.86 38.57 25.57
N GLY A 9 -48.82 37.72 25.58
CA GLY A 9 -47.52 38.04 24.98
C GLY A 9 -46.61 36.82 24.87
N LEU A 10 -46.77 36.09 23.77
CA LEU A 10 -45.98 34.95 23.30
C LEU A 10 -44.53 35.39 22.94
N ALA A 11 -43.48 34.69 23.41
CA ALA A 11 -42.20 34.54 22.67
C ALA A 11 -41.13 33.73 23.43
N VAL A 12 -40.67 32.63 22.79
CA VAL A 12 -39.26 32.17 22.66
C VAL A 12 -38.56 31.74 23.98
N VAL A 13 -38.06 30.51 24.15
CA VAL A 13 -36.88 29.92 23.48
C VAL A 13 -37.05 28.39 23.38
N ILE A 14 -37.14 27.85 22.16
CA ILE A 14 -36.84 26.43 21.92
C ILE A 14 -35.32 26.35 21.76
N ALA A 15 -34.63 25.96 22.82
CA ALA A 15 -33.23 25.56 22.74
C ALA A 15 -33.18 24.11 22.21
N ALA A 16 -33.37 23.95 20.91
CA ALA A 16 -33.10 22.68 20.25
C ALA A 16 -31.59 22.57 19.99
N ALA A 17 -30.88 22.03 20.98
CA ALA A 17 -29.58 21.41 20.76
C ALA A 17 -29.76 20.29 19.73
N GLY A 18 -29.17 20.45 18.55
CA GLY A 18 -29.38 19.49 17.46
C GLY A 18 -28.39 19.64 16.34
N LEU A 19 -27.38 18.77 16.38
CA LEU A 19 -26.74 18.16 15.22
C LEU A 19 -25.75 19.04 14.43
N VAL A 20 -24.55 19.19 15.00
CA VAL A 20 -23.34 19.48 14.23
C VAL A 20 -23.04 18.27 13.37
N TRP A 21 -23.34 18.34 12.08
CA TRP A 21 -22.87 17.36 11.10
C TRP A 21 -21.44 17.74 10.72
N SER A 22 -20.46 17.07 11.33
CA SER A 22 -19.08 17.13 10.83
C SER A 22 -19.01 16.30 9.55
N ALA A 23 -19.06 16.97 8.39
CA ALA A 23 -18.67 16.35 7.14
C ALA A 23 -17.14 16.18 7.14
N GLU A 24 -16.66 14.98 7.44
CA GLU A 24 -15.26 14.63 7.22
C GLU A 24 -15.00 14.63 5.72
N ALA A 25 -14.40 15.73 5.22
CA ALA A 25 -13.92 15.80 3.86
C ALA A 25 -12.84 14.73 3.68
N GLN A 26 -13.12 13.73 2.84
CA GLN A 26 -12.17 12.69 2.48
C GLN A 26 -10.93 13.35 1.88
N GLN A 27 -9.81 13.32 2.60
CA GLN A 27 -8.54 13.81 2.08
C GLN A 27 -8.18 12.95 0.86
N PRO A 28 -7.80 13.54 -0.29
CA PRO A 28 -7.31 12.76 -1.42
C PRO A 28 -6.09 11.97 -0.94
N ALA A 29 -6.18 10.64 -1.03
CA ALA A 29 -5.06 9.77 -0.72
C ALA A 29 -3.88 10.23 -1.57
N SER A 30 -2.78 10.60 -0.92
CA SER A 30 -1.52 10.89 -1.60
C SER A 30 -1.13 9.62 -2.36
N MET A 31 -1.14 9.66 -3.69
CA MET A 31 -0.56 8.55 -4.44
C MET A 31 0.92 8.47 -4.06
N PRO A 32 1.43 7.30 -3.63
CA PRO A 32 2.84 7.18 -3.34
C PRO A 32 3.60 7.53 -4.62
N ASN A 33 4.52 8.49 -4.54
CA ASN A 33 5.39 8.81 -5.66
C ASN A 33 6.33 7.62 -5.83
N PHE A 34 6.12 6.77 -6.85
CA PHE A 34 6.95 5.59 -7.14
C PHE A 34 8.00 5.94 -8.21
N GLY A 35 9.23 6.27 -7.80
CA GLY A 35 10.31 6.55 -8.76
C GLY A 35 11.57 7.24 -8.22
N GLY A 36 11.66 7.54 -6.92
CA GLY A 36 12.85 8.16 -6.34
C GLY A 36 13.99 7.16 -6.10
N ALA A 37 15.24 7.59 -6.22
CA ALA A 37 16.39 6.80 -5.78
C ALA A 37 16.26 6.48 -4.27
N GLY A 38 16.46 5.21 -3.89
CA GLY A 38 16.28 4.74 -2.52
C GLY A 38 14.84 4.46 -2.11
N GLN A 39 13.87 4.56 -3.04
CA GLN A 39 12.50 4.14 -2.76
C GLN A 39 12.35 2.63 -2.83
N LEU A 40 11.73 2.06 -1.80
CA LEU A 40 11.38 0.65 -1.72
C LEU A 40 9.86 0.47 -1.70
N ILE A 41 9.38 -0.53 -2.43
CA ILE A 41 8.04 -1.05 -2.29
C ILE A 41 8.14 -2.34 -1.49
N THR A 42 7.45 -2.40 -0.35
CA THR A 42 7.49 -3.54 0.56
C THR A 42 6.13 -4.19 0.64
N TYR A 43 6.07 -5.49 0.35
CA TYR A 43 4.90 -6.32 0.55
C TYR A 43 5.17 -7.32 1.65
N LEU A 44 4.29 -7.35 2.65
CA LEU A 44 4.26 -8.39 3.66
C LEU A 44 3.02 -9.24 3.40
N LEU A 45 3.22 -10.50 3.08
CA LEU A 45 2.16 -11.48 2.88
C LEU A 45 2.12 -12.39 4.12
N PRO A 46 1.31 -12.04 5.14
CA PRO A 46 1.18 -12.85 6.33
C PRO A 46 0.62 -14.22 5.95
N SER A 47 1.24 -15.28 6.45
CA SER A 47 0.66 -16.61 6.32
C SER A 47 -0.42 -16.83 7.37
N THR A 48 -1.56 -17.38 6.96
CA THR A 48 -2.65 -17.79 7.85
C THR A 48 -2.32 -19.07 8.63
N ASP A 49 -1.37 -19.89 8.15
CA ASP A 49 -1.11 -21.24 8.68
C ASP A 49 0.34 -21.39 9.18
N ALA A 50 0.86 -22.63 9.17
CA ALA A 50 2.24 -23.01 9.51
C ALA A 50 3.28 -22.63 8.43
N LYS A 51 2.90 -21.88 7.40
CA LYS A 51 3.87 -21.41 6.39
C LYS A 51 4.55 -20.13 6.90
N PRO A 52 5.81 -19.87 6.51
CA PRO A 52 6.46 -18.62 6.85
C PRO A 52 5.74 -17.41 6.21
N THR A 53 5.85 -16.26 6.86
CA THR A 53 5.41 -14.98 6.29
C THR A 53 6.38 -14.58 5.19
N ALA A 54 5.88 -14.21 4.01
CA ALA A 54 6.73 -13.74 2.92
C ALA A 54 6.88 -12.23 2.99
N LEU A 55 8.12 -11.75 3.01
CA LEU A 55 8.49 -10.34 2.88
C LEU A 55 9.15 -10.13 1.52
N THR A 56 8.51 -9.32 0.68
CA THR A 56 9.03 -8.96 -0.64
C THR A 56 9.40 -7.48 -0.64
N ILE A 57 10.63 -7.17 -1.05
CA ILE A 57 11.15 -5.81 -1.20
C ILE A 57 11.47 -5.61 -2.68
N VAL A 58 10.94 -4.54 -3.27
CA VAL A 58 11.20 -4.14 -4.64
C VAL A 58 11.85 -2.76 -4.62
N GLU A 59 12.99 -2.61 -5.28
CA GLU A 59 13.61 -1.32 -5.57
C GLU A 59 13.38 -0.99 -7.06
N PRO A 60 12.40 -0.14 -7.40
CA PRO A 60 12.02 0.09 -8.79
C PRO A 60 13.13 0.75 -9.62
N ALA A 61 13.91 1.65 -9.01
CA ALA A 61 14.96 2.39 -9.70
C ALA A 61 16.06 1.47 -10.27
N THR A 62 16.41 0.41 -9.54
CA THR A 62 17.44 -0.56 -9.93
C THR A 62 16.85 -1.86 -10.49
N LYS A 63 15.51 -1.97 -10.54
CA LYS A 63 14.78 -3.18 -10.96
C LYS A 63 15.26 -4.42 -10.22
N ARG A 64 15.43 -4.28 -8.90
CA ARG A 64 15.80 -5.39 -8.01
C ARG A 64 14.62 -5.82 -7.15
N ILE A 65 14.46 -7.13 -7.00
CA ILE A 65 13.49 -7.75 -6.11
C ILE A 65 14.20 -8.71 -5.17
N VAL A 66 13.80 -8.67 -3.90
CA VAL A 66 14.28 -9.57 -2.85
C VAL A 66 13.08 -10.16 -2.11
N VAL A 67 13.10 -11.47 -1.90
CA VAL A 67 12.06 -12.21 -1.17
C VAL A 67 12.70 -12.93 0.01
N TYR A 68 12.17 -12.66 1.19
CA TYR A 68 12.50 -13.34 2.44
C TYR A 68 11.30 -14.13 2.94
N HIS A 69 11.58 -15.22 3.64
CA HIS A 69 10.63 -15.92 4.49
C HIS A 69 10.99 -15.63 5.94
N ILE A 70 9.98 -15.30 6.74
CA ILE A 70 10.08 -15.10 8.18
C ILE A 70 9.36 -16.25 8.85
N ASP A 71 10.10 -17.09 9.56
CA ASP A 71 9.52 -18.16 10.37
C ASP A 71 8.64 -17.55 11.48
N LYS A 72 7.43 -18.08 11.65
CA LYS A 72 6.45 -17.50 12.57
C LYS A 72 6.72 -17.86 14.04
N THR A 73 7.48 -18.92 14.29
CA THR A 73 7.75 -19.42 15.64
C THR A 73 9.07 -18.89 16.16
N SER A 74 10.13 -18.93 15.36
CA SER A 74 11.47 -18.48 15.74
C SER A 74 11.76 -17.02 15.36
N GLY A 75 11.04 -16.46 14.38
CA GLY A 75 11.36 -15.17 13.78
C GLY A 75 12.57 -15.21 12.83
N GLU A 76 13.11 -16.39 12.54
CA GLU A 76 14.24 -16.54 11.63
C GLU A 76 13.90 -15.99 10.24
N ILE A 77 14.83 -15.19 9.68
CA ILE A 77 14.68 -14.58 8.36
C ILE A 77 15.58 -15.33 7.37
N THR A 78 14.96 -16.00 6.41
CA THR A 78 15.68 -16.74 5.36
C THR A 78 15.51 -16.05 4.01
N LEU A 79 16.61 -15.74 3.34
CA LEU A 79 16.58 -15.26 1.95
C LEU A 79 16.11 -16.38 1.02
N LYS A 80 15.08 -16.11 0.21
CA LYS A 80 14.52 -17.06 -0.77
C LYS A 80 14.91 -16.71 -2.19
N SER A 81 14.98 -15.43 -2.53
CA SER A 81 15.34 -14.96 -3.86
C SER A 81 15.88 -13.54 -3.80
N ALA A 82 16.91 -13.24 -4.57
CA ALA A 82 17.38 -11.89 -4.85
C ALA A 82 17.79 -11.83 -6.31
N ARG A 83 17.13 -11.00 -7.13
CA ARG A 83 17.46 -10.89 -8.56
C ARG A 83 17.13 -9.53 -9.15
N ASP A 84 17.81 -9.24 -10.25
CA ASP A 84 17.39 -8.23 -11.23
C ASP A 84 16.21 -8.80 -12.03
N PHE A 85 15.11 -8.05 -12.12
CA PHE A 85 13.89 -8.45 -12.83
C PHE A 85 13.64 -7.62 -14.09
N THR A 86 14.65 -6.93 -14.61
CA THR A 86 14.56 -6.15 -15.86
C THR A 86 14.01 -7.00 -17.01
N GLY A 87 14.53 -8.22 -17.17
CA GLY A 87 14.07 -9.14 -18.22
C GLY A 87 12.63 -9.59 -18.03
N ASP A 88 12.18 -9.75 -16.79
CA ASP A 88 10.79 -10.16 -16.46
C ASP A 88 9.78 -9.08 -16.91
N LEU A 89 10.21 -7.81 -16.97
CA LEU A 89 9.39 -6.67 -17.42
C LEU A 89 9.39 -6.47 -18.95
N MET A 90 10.31 -7.11 -19.68
CA MET A 90 10.36 -6.97 -21.13
C MET A 90 9.34 -7.93 -21.77
N LEU A 91 8.34 -7.36 -22.45
CA LEU A 91 7.31 -8.12 -23.20
C LEU A 91 7.85 -8.85 -24.42
N ASP A 92 9.10 -8.62 -24.79
CA ASP A 92 9.77 -9.17 -25.97
C ASP A 92 10.08 -10.67 -25.81
N TYR A 93 10.06 -11.18 -24.56
CA TYR A 93 10.39 -12.56 -24.23
C TYR A 93 9.22 -13.25 -23.55
N TRP A 94 8.84 -14.41 -24.09
CA TRP A 94 7.91 -15.32 -23.44
C TRP A 94 8.51 -15.72 -22.09
N ASN A 95 7.85 -15.38 -20.98
CA ASN A 95 8.20 -15.84 -19.63
C ASN A 95 7.92 -17.34 -19.51
N SER A 96 8.69 -18.16 -20.23
CA SER A 96 8.58 -19.61 -20.21
C SER A 96 9.16 -20.14 -18.90
N PRO A 97 8.45 -21.03 -18.17
CA PRO A 97 9.03 -21.66 -16.99
C PRO A 97 10.27 -22.47 -17.40
N GLY A 98 11.43 -22.14 -16.79
CA GLY A 98 12.65 -22.94 -16.91
C GLY A 98 13.88 -22.22 -17.48
N ILE A 99 13.75 -20.99 -18.01
CA ILE A 99 14.90 -20.18 -18.42
C ILE A 99 14.92 -18.88 -17.62
N SER A 100 16.03 -18.61 -16.94
CA SER A 100 16.23 -17.37 -16.21
C SER A 100 16.56 -16.21 -17.16
N PRO A 101 16.19 -14.96 -16.81
CA PRO A 101 16.59 -13.78 -17.59
C PRO A 101 18.11 -13.66 -17.81
N GLN A 102 18.90 -14.15 -16.86
CA GLN A 102 20.37 -14.15 -16.94
C GLN A 102 20.88 -15.06 -18.07
N GLU A 103 20.25 -16.21 -18.28
CA GLU A 103 20.58 -17.14 -19.36
C GLU A 103 20.22 -16.55 -20.73
N ILE A 104 19.12 -15.79 -20.82
CA ILE A 104 18.73 -15.05 -22.04
C ILE A 104 19.78 -13.98 -22.37
N MET A 105 20.19 -13.17 -21.38
CA MET A 105 21.19 -12.13 -21.60
C MET A 105 22.55 -12.71 -22.01
N ARG A 106 22.97 -13.82 -21.39
CA ARG A 106 24.19 -14.53 -21.78
C ARG A 106 24.13 -15.03 -23.21
N GLY A 107 22.99 -15.60 -23.64
CA GLY A 107 22.77 -16.03 -25.01
C GLY A 107 22.92 -14.91 -26.04
N LYS A 108 22.46 -13.69 -25.72
CA LYS A 108 22.60 -12.52 -26.61
C LYS A 108 24.04 -12.02 -26.74
N GLN A 109 24.85 -12.08 -25.69
CA GLN A 109 26.26 -11.67 -25.74
C GLN A 109 27.11 -12.59 -26.61
N LEU A 110 26.72 -13.86 -26.75
CA LEU A 110 27.44 -14.84 -27.58
C LEU A 110 27.10 -14.75 -29.08
N GLN A 111 26.11 -13.91 -29.45
CA GLN A 111 25.69 -13.72 -30.85
C GLN A 111 26.23 -12.43 -31.49
N GLN A 112 27.11 -11.70 -30.79
CA GLN A 112 27.85 -10.54 -31.31
C GLN A 112 29.32 -10.90 -31.47
#